data_AF-A0A392T0V8-F1
#
_entry.id   AF-A0A392T0V8-F1
#
_cell.length_a   1.000
_cell.length_b   1.000
_cell.length_c   1.000
_cell.angle_alpha   90.00
_cell.angle_beta   90.00
_cell.angle_gamma   90.00
#
_symmetry.space_group_name_H-M   'P 1'
#
loop_
_entity.id
_entity.type
_entity.pdbx_description
1 polymer ?
#
loop_
_entity_poly.entity_id
_entity_poly.type
_entity_poly.pdbx_seq_one_letter_code
_entity_poly.pdbx_strand_id
1 'polypeptide(L)'
;LSQTGPGSSSSPGGGHACSSEPRATPQKRQRQDDSVVDLTDNEPKFILPNCFGARGFFEKYPPVVPDSEKSIILGMTPDARETQLIRDTAAVMRL
;
A
#
# COMPACT_ATOMS: atom_id res chain seq x y z
N LEU A 1 12.68 -24.24 -28.75
CA LEU A 1 14.06 -23.70 -28.71
C LEU A 1 14.20 -22.83 -29.95
N SER A 2 14.47 -21.54 -29.92
CA SER A 2 15.65 -20.85 -29.36
C SER A 2 15.36 -19.34 -29.37
N GLN A 3 15.48 -18.63 -28.25
CA GLN A 3 16.64 -17.81 -27.85
C GLN A 3 17.00 -16.61 -28.76
N THR A 4 16.79 -15.41 -28.18
CA THR A 4 17.65 -14.21 -28.12
C THR A 4 18.06 -13.43 -29.37
N GLY A 5 17.91 -12.11 -29.27
CA GLY A 5 18.74 -11.12 -29.97
C GLY A 5 18.45 -9.68 -29.50
N PRO A 6 19.37 -8.98 -28.81
CA PRO A 6 19.21 -7.58 -28.46
C PRO A 6 19.46 -6.69 -29.68
N GLY A 7 18.41 -6.02 -30.16
CA GLY A 7 18.46 -5.06 -31.25
C GLY A 7 18.98 -3.70 -30.81
N SER A 8 20.28 -3.49 -31.01
CA SER A 8 20.97 -2.26 -31.44
C SER A 8 20.36 -0.89 -31.07
N SER A 9 21.06 -0.14 -30.21
CA SER A 9 21.10 1.32 -30.33
C SER A 9 22.54 1.80 -30.24
N SER A 10 23.06 2.28 -31.36
CA SER A 10 24.39 2.84 -31.55
C SER A 10 24.50 4.28 -31.01
N SER A 11 25.55 4.53 -30.23
CA SER A 11 25.96 5.86 -29.77
C SER A 11 26.69 6.66 -30.87
N PRO A 12 26.51 7.99 -30.97
CA PRO A 12 27.54 8.87 -31.50
C PRO A 12 28.42 9.37 -30.35
N GLY A 13 29.72 9.12 -30.46
CA GLY A 13 30.73 9.65 -29.56
C GLY A 13 30.85 11.18 -29.68
N GLY A 14 31.03 11.82 -28.53
CA GLY A 14 31.34 13.24 -28.41
C GLY A 14 32.15 13.44 -27.13
N GLY A 15 33.45 13.13 -27.20
CA GLY A 15 34.38 13.31 -26.10
C GLY A 15 34.63 14.80 -25.87
N HIS A 16 33.98 15.37 -24.86
CA HIS A 16 34.50 16.56 -24.19
C HIS A 16 35.15 16.08 -22.90
N ALA A 17 36.48 16.11 -22.86
CA ALA A 17 37.25 15.92 -21.65
C ALA A 17 36.81 16.97 -20.63
N CYS A 18 36.11 16.52 -19.58
CA CYS A 18 35.78 17.36 -18.44
C CYS A 18 37.02 17.42 -17.56
N SER A 19 37.86 18.44 -17.77
CA SER A 19 38.89 18.80 -16.81
C SER A 19 38.21 19.43 -15.61
N SER A 20 37.98 18.64 -14.56
CA SER A 20 37.55 19.13 -13.26
C SER A 20 38.63 18.76 -12.24
N GLU A 21 39.40 19.76 -11.82
CA GLU A 21 40.27 19.62 -10.66
C GLU A 21 39.46 19.22 -9.43
N PRO A 22 40.01 18.41 -8.49
CA PRO A 22 39.28 17.97 -7.31
C PRO A 22 39.01 19.16 -6.37
N ARG A 23 37.83 19.77 -6.48
CA ARG A 23 37.36 20.74 -5.48
C ARG A 23 37.11 19.97 -4.18
N ALA A 24 37.77 20.40 -3.10
CA ALA A 24 37.58 19.80 -1.78
C ALA A 24 36.10 19.73 -1.42
N THR A 25 35.64 18.53 -1.01
CA THR A 25 34.25 18.31 -0.60
C THR A 25 33.92 19.20 0.60
N PRO A 26 32.83 19.99 0.57
CA PRO A 26 32.39 20.76 1.73
C PRO A 26 32.22 19.84 2.94
N GLN A 27 32.68 20.27 4.12
CA GLN A 27 32.51 19.49 5.35
C GLN A 27 31.03 19.16 5.55
N LYS A 28 30.73 17.86 5.67
CA LYS A 28 29.40 17.35 5.97
C LYS A 28 29.02 17.85 7.37
N ARG A 29 28.11 18.82 7.47
CA ARG A 29 27.56 19.23 8.78
C ARG A 29 26.93 18.00 9.43
N GLN A 30 27.19 17.79 10.71
CA GLN A 30 26.53 16.75 11.49
C GLN A 30 25.02 17.02 11.43
N ARG A 31 24.26 16.07 10.88
CA ARG A 31 22.80 16.14 10.88
C ARG A 31 22.38 16.08 12.35
N GLN A 32 21.62 17.06 12.80
CA GLN A 32 20.95 16.98 14.09
C GLN A 32 20.07 15.73 14.01
N ASP A 33 20.27 14.80 14.94
CA ASP A 33 19.43 13.61 15.03
C ASP A 33 18.08 14.12 15.56
N ASP A 34 17.16 14.44 14.64
CA ASP A 34 15.79 14.79 14.98
C ASP A 34 15.21 13.56 15.68
N SER A 35 15.05 13.66 17.00
CA SER A 35 14.47 12.62 17.84
C SER A 35 13.22 12.06 17.16
N VAL A 36 13.27 10.79 16.75
CA VAL A 36 12.08 10.11 16.21
C VAL A 36 11.10 9.97 17.37
N VAL A 37 10.07 10.82 17.38
CA VAL A 37 8.99 10.73 18.36
C VAL A 37 8.08 9.59 17.92
N ASP A 38 7.96 8.56 18.76
CA ASP A 38 6.96 7.53 18.56
C ASP A 38 5.57 8.12 18.82
N LEU A 39 4.79 8.29 17.76
CA LEU A 39 3.42 8.80 17.85
C LEU A 39 2.46 7.77 18.45
N THR A 40 2.85 6.50 18.54
CA THR A 40 1.99 5.42 19.05
C THR A 40 1.85 5.42 20.56
N ASP A 41 2.70 6.15 21.29
CA ASP A 41 2.64 6.28 22.75
C ASP A 41 1.33 6.93 23.24
N ASN A 42 0.73 7.79 22.41
CA ASN A 42 -0.53 8.48 22.71
C ASN A 42 -1.74 7.83 22.03
N GLU A 43 -1.54 6.82 21.19
CA GLU A 43 -2.61 6.14 20.48
C GLU A 43 -3.27 5.08 21.37
N PRO A 44 -4.61 4.98 21.37
CA PRO A 44 -5.29 3.86 22.00
C PRO A 44 -4.79 2.54 21.42
N LYS A 45 -4.31 1.64 22.29
CA LYS A 45 -3.93 0.29 21.87
C LYS A 45 -5.14 -0.39 21.24
N PHE A 46 -4.97 -0.87 20.01
CA PHE A 46 -5.98 -1.67 19.36
C PHE A 46 -6.23 -2.95 20.16
N ILE A 47 -7.42 -3.07 20.74
CA ILE A 47 -7.82 -4.24 21.51
C ILE A 47 -8.41 -5.26 20.55
N LEU A 48 -7.73 -6.38 20.39
CA LEU A 48 -8.26 -7.49 19.61
C LEU A 48 -9.37 -8.19 20.40
N PRO A 49 -10.56 -8.42 19.81
CA PRO A 49 -11.62 -9.17 20.49
C PRO A 49 -11.14 -10.56 20.94
N ASN A 50 -11.60 -11.01 22.12
CA ASN A 50 -11.14 -12.27 22.72
C ASN A 50 -11.38 -13.50 21.85
N CYS A 51 -12.37 -13.46 20.94
CA CYS A 51 -12.67 -14.55 20.02
C CYS A 51 -11.48 -14.93 19.12
N PHE A 52 -10.55 -13.99 18.83
CA PHE A 52 -9.37 -14.26 18.02
C PHE A 52 -8.28 -15.05 18.76
N GLY A 53 -8.20 -14.95 20.09
CA GLY A 53 -7.24 -15.70 20.91
C GLY A 53 -7.79 -17.05 21.42
N ALA A 54 -9.11 -17.22 21.37
CA ALA A 54 -9.78 -18.41 21.86
C ALA A 54 -9.80 -19.52 20.79
N ARG A 55 -8.90 -20.51 20.92
CA ARG A 55 -8.89 -21.69 20.06
C ARG A 55 -10.25 -22.41 20.11
N GLY A 56 -10.82 -22.75 18.97
CA GLY A 56 -12.11 -23.44 18.91
C GLY A 56 -13.33 -22.51 18.99
N PHE A 57 -13.14 -21.19 19.11
CA PHE A 57 -14.26 -20.27 19.33
C PHE A 57 -15.23 -20.24 18.15
N PHE A 58 -14.74 -20.14 16.92
CA PHE A 58 -15.60 -20.08 15.73
C PHE A 58 -16.16 -21.46 15.35
N GLU A 59 -15.53 -22.54 15.80
CA GLU A 59 -16.07 -23.89 15.68
C GLU A 59 -17.29 -24.08 16.61
N LYS A 60 -17.23 -23.54 17.82
CA LYS A 60 -18.34 -23.56 18.79
C LYS A 60 -19.43 -22.54 18.47
N TYR A 61 -19.02 -21.36 17.99
CA TYR A 61 -19.87 -20.22 17.69
C TYR A 61 -19.60 -19.77 16.24
N PRO A 62 -20.09 -20.52 15.24
CA PRO A 62 -19.86 -20.18 13.85
C PRO A 62 -20.48 -18.81 13.55
N PRO A 63 -19.77 -17.94 12.81
CA PRO A 63 -20.34 -16.67 12.39
C PRO A 63 -21.54 -16.95 11.48
N VAL A 64 -22.71 -16.46 11.87
CA VAL A 64 -23.93 -16.59 11.09
C VAL A 64 -24.20 -15.26 10.41
N VAL A 65 -24.10 -15.27 9.09
CA VAL A 65 -24.62 -14.18 8.26
C VAL A 65 -26.07 -14.52 7.91
N PRO A 66 -27.06 -13.66 8.24
CA PRO A 66 -28.46 -13.88 7.86
C PRO A 66 -28.61 -14.09 6.35
N ASP A 67 -29.59 -14.89 5.93
CA ASP A 67 -29.78 -15.19 4.51
C ASP A 67 -30.09 -13.94 3.66
N SER A 68 -30.72 -12.93 4.27
CA SER A 68 -30.92 -11.62 3.66
C SER A 68 -29.60 -10.92 3.34
N GLU A 69 -28.60 -10.99 4.21
CA GLU A 69 -27.30 -10.38 3.99
C GLU A 69 -26.44 -11.23 3.04
N LYS A 70 -26.46 -12.56 3.18
CA LYS A 70 -25.78 -13.46 2.25
C LYS A 70 -26.24 -13.27 0.82
N SER A 71 -27.56 -13.14 0.60
CA SER A 71 -28.13 -12.96 -0.74
C SER A 71 -27.74 -11.60 -1.35
N ILE A 72 -27.57 -10.56 -0.54
CA ILE A 72 -27.03 -9.28 -1.01
C ILE A 72 -25.55 -9.44 -1.40
N ILE A 73 -24.71 -10.03 -0.55
CA ILE A 73 -23.27 -10.14 -0.80
C ILE A 73 -22.97 -11.05 -1.99
N LEU A 74 -23.61 -12.22 -2.04
CA LEU A 74 -23.33 -13.26 -3.05
C LEU A 74 -24.18 -13.09 -4.31
N GLY A 75 -25.37 -12.50 -4.21
CA GLY A 75 -26.31 -12.33 -5.31
C GLY A 75 -26.21 -10.99 -6.03
N MET A 76 -25.45 -10.02 -5.51
CA MET A 76 -25.26 -8.74 -6.20
C MET A 76 -24.37 -8.92 -7.42
N THR A 77 -24.92 -8.58 -8.59
CA THR A 77 -24.20 -8.64 -9.86
C THR A 77 -23.06 -7.62 -9.90
N PRO A 78 -22.02 -7.84 -10.72
CA PRO A 78 -20.94 -6.88 -10.90
C PRO A 78 -21.44 -5.47 -11.27
N ASP A 79 -22.38 -5.34 -12.19
CA ASP A 79 -22.93 -4.05 -12.64
C ASP A 79 -23.68 -3.32 -11.52
N ALA A 80 -24.47 -4.06 -10.73
CA ALA A 80 -25.18 -3.51 -9.58
C ALA A 80 -24.20 -3.02 -8.50
N ARG A 81 -23.12 -3.79 -8.27
CA ARG A 81 -22.03 -3.43 -7.36
C ARG A 81 -21.33 -2.15 -7.81
N GLU A 82 -20.97 -2.04 -9.09
CA GLU A 82 -20.31 -0.86 -9.65
C GLU A 82 -21.17 0.39 -9.44
N THR A 83 -22.47 0.30 -9.77
CA THR A 83 -23.43 1.40 -9.58
C THR A 83 -23.53 1.84 -8.11
N GLN A 84 -23.50 0.88 -7.18
CA GLN A 84 -23.52 1.17 -5.74
C GLN A 84 -22.23 1.87 -5.29
N LEU A 85 -21.06 1.37 -5.70
CA LEU A 85 -19.76 1.96 -5.37
C LEU A 85 -19.62 3.40 -5.88
N ILE A 86 -20.09 3.68 -7.09
CA ILE A 86 -20.09 5.03 -7.65
C ILE A 86 -20.96 5.96 -6.80
N ARG A 87 -22.15 5.53 -6.40
CA ARG A 87 -23.06 6.32 -5.55
C ARG A 87 -22.46 6.59 -4.16
N ASP A 88 -21.87 5.58 -3.53
CA ASP A 88 -21.27 5.72 -2.21
C ASP A 88 -20.05 6.64 -2.23
N THR A 89 -19.19 6.48 -3.24
CA THR A 89 -18.04 7.39 -3.47
C THR A 89 -18.51 8.82 -3.67
N ALA A 90 -19.53 9.04 -4.51
CA ALA A 90 -20.10 10.36 -4.73
C ALA A 90 -20.78 10.95 -3.48
N ALA A 91 -21.29 10.12 -2.57
CA ALA A 91 -21.82 10.58 -1.29
C ALA A 91 -20.71 11.05 -0.35
N VAL A 92 -19.61 10.28 -0.23
CA VAL A 92 -18.45 10.64 0.58
C VAL A 92 -17.81 11.95 0.11
N MET A 93 -17.65 12.14 -1.21
CA MET A 93 -17.06 13.36 -1.77
C MET A 93 -17.92 14.62 -1.57
N ARG A 94 -19.19 14.48 -1.20
CA ARG A 94 -20.10 15.60 -0.93
C ARG A 94 -20.15 16.03 0.54
N LEU A 95 -19.55 15.25 1.45
CA LEU A 95 -19.47 15.56 2.88
C LEU A 95 -18.30 16.51 3.15
#